data_AF-A0A816HHG8-F1
#
_entry.id   AF-A0A816HHG8-F1
#
_cell.length_a   1.000
_cell.length_b   1.000
_cell.length_c   1.000
_cell.angle_alpha   90.00
_cell.angle_beta   90.00
_cell.angle_gamma   90.00
#
_symmetry.space_group_name_H-M   'P 1'
#
loop_
_entity.id
_entity.type
_entity.pdbx_description
1 polymer ?
#
loop_
_entity_poly.entity_id
_entity_poly.type
_entity_poly.pdbx_seq_one_letter_code
_entity_poly.pdbx_strand_id
1 'polypeptide(L)'
;MIRNQGICIIFSLITLLTLIKIYDKCQLAGNQPTSSSWEHNSFQTEKLGSTLAYSTDRKMKPMYIFVHAPKTGGTIIRVILNHWCIATNKTCRELIIADQYGDIRELRAMNASELNQIDVLIGHIPYGVHHMIELKRPVKYITIIRDPVQQTISAFHFRRFSAHYL
;
A
#
# COMPACT_ATOMS: atom_id res chain seq x y z
N MET A 1 -13.33 -30.18 34.63
CA MET A 1 -12.61 -28.90 34.56
C MET A 1 -12.84 -28.28 33.18
N ILE A 2 -13.99 -27.62 33.01
CA ILE A 2 -14.41 -27.00 31.74
C ILE A 2 -14.74 -25.55 32.09
N ARG A 3 -13.91 -24.60 31.66
CA ARG A 3 -14.21 -23.15 31.64
C ARG A 3 -13.05 -22.42 30.95
N ASN A 4 -13.19 -22.15 29.64
CA ASN A 4 -12.70 -20.91 29.01
C ASN A 4 -12.94 -20.78 27.49
N GLN A 5 -13.66 -21.70 26.85
CA GLN A 5 -13.93 -21.61 25.40
C GLN A 5 -15.01 -20.57 25.01
N GLY A 6 -15.74 -20.01 25.98
CA GLY A 6 -16.86 -19.08 25.71
C GLY A 6 -16.47 -17.61 25.50
N ILE A 7 -15.32 -17.16 26.01
CA ILE A 7 -14.95 -15.73 26.02
C ILE A 7 -14.28 -15.31 24.71
N CYS A 8 -13.55 -16.21 24.03
CA CYS A 8 -12.90 -15.91 22.75
C CYS A 8 -13.89 -15.75 21.58
N ILE A 9 -15.01 -16.49 21.57
CA ILE A 9 -15.97 -16.41 20.47
C ILE A 9 -16.78 -15.11 20.53
N ILE A 10 -17.07 -14.60 21.73
CA ILE A 10 -17.83 -13.36 21.93
C ILE A 10 -17.01 -12.13 21.49
N PHE A 11 -15.69 -12.11 21.78
CA PHE A 11 -14.81 -11.03 21.32
C PHE A 11 -14.68 -11.00 19.79
N SER A 12 -14.74 -12.16 19.12
CA SER A 12 -14.68 -12.27 17.65
C SER A 12 -15.97 -11.82 16.96
N LEU A 13 -17.14 -12.00 17.59
CA LEU A 13 -18.41 -11.50 17.03
C LEU A 13 -18.59 -10.00 17.22
N ILE A 14 -18.13 -9.43 18.34
CA ILE A 14 -18.23 -7.98 18.60
C ILE A 14 -17.33 -7.20 17.63
N THR A 15 -16.15 -7.73 17.27
CA THR A 15 -15.27 -7.14 16.25
C THR A 15 -15.83 -7.27 14.83
N LEU A 16 -16.50 -8.39 14.51
CA LEU A 16 -17.15 -8.54 13.21
C LEU A 16 -18.38 -7.63 13.04
N LEU A 17 -19.19 -7.47 14.10
CA LEU A 17 -20.37 -6.59 14.08
C LEU A 17 -20.01 -5.10 14.05
N THR A 18 -18.86 -4.71 14.60
CA THR A 18 -18.36 -3.33 14.50
C THR A 18 -17.82 -3.05 13.10
N LEU A 19 -17.20 -4.02 12.42
CA LEU A 19 -16.78 -3.88 11.03
C LEU A 19 -17.95 -3.79 10.05
N ILE A 20 -19.04 -4.55 10.27
CA ILE A 20 -20.25 -4.46 9.43
C ILE A 20 -20.92 -3.08 9.57
N LYS A 21 -21.03 -2.54 10.79
CA LYS A 21 -21.59 -1.18 11.01
C LYS A 21 -20.77 -0.06 10.38
N ILE A 22 -19.45 -0.23 10.23
CA ILE A 22 -18.59 0.74 9.54
C ILE A 22 -18.83 0.67 8.03
N TYR A 23 -19.03 -0.53 7.48
CA TYR A 23 -19.30 -0.74 6.06
C TYR A 23 -20.64 -0.12 5.61
N ASP A 24 -21.71 -0.28 6.40
CA ASP A 24 -23.03 0.30 6.08
C ASP A 24 -23.04 1.83 6.11
N LYS A 25 -22.26 2.46 7.01
CA LYS A 25 -22.12 3.92 7.04
C LYS A 25 -21.42 4.48 5.81
N CYS A 26 -20.55 3.71 5.16
CA CYS A 26 -19.89 4.12 3.92
C CYS A 26 -20.81 4.03 2.70
N GLN A 27 -21.80 3.13 2.68
CA GLN A 27 -22.76 3.00 1.57
C GLN A 27 -23.86 4.08 1.58
N LEU A 28 -24.25 4.57 2.76
CA LEU A 28 -25.31 5.57 2.90
C LEU A 28 -24.85 7.02 2.62
N ALA A 29 -23.54 7.27 2.49
CA ALA A 29 -23.00 8.58 2.17
C ALA A 29 -22.91 8.86 0.65
N GLY A 30 -23.21 7.87 -0.20
CA GLY A 30 -23.24 8.00 -1.66
C GLY A 30 -24.61 8.43 -2.19
N ASN A 31 -25.13 9.59 -1.76
CA ASN A 31 -26.36 10.15 -2.32
C ASN A 31 -26.08 10.96 -3.59
N GLN A 32 -26.81 10.62 -4.65
CA GLN A 32 -26.80 11.19 -6.01
C GLN A 32 -27.13 12.70 -6.02
N PRO A 33 -26.52 13.52 -6.91
CA PRO A 33 -27.07 14.81 -7.25
C PRO A 33 -28.14 14.65 -8.34
N THR A 34 -29.33 15.16 -8.02
CA THR A 34 -30.50 15.30 -8.89
C THR A 34 -30.19 16.14 -10.13
N SER A 35 -30.55 15.63 -11.30
CA SER A 35 -30.45 16.35 -12.58
C SER A 35 -31.66 17.25 -12.84
N SER A 36 -31.44 18.55 -13.01
CA SER A 36 -32.37 19.42 -13.74
C SER A 36 -31.63 20.57 -14.45
N SER A 37 -31.70 20.54 -15.79
CA SER A 37 -31.94 21.66 -16.72
C SER A 37 -30.94 22.83 -16.87
N TRP A 38 -30.30 22.86 -18.07
CA TRP A 38 -29.90 23.97 -18.99
C TRP A 38 -29.04 25.14 -18.41
N GLU A 39 -28.10 25.81 -19.09
CA GLU A 39 -27.96 26.22 -20.49
C GLU A 39 -26.48 26.50 -20.86
N HIS A 40 -26.27 26.64 -22.16
CA HIS A 40 -25.07 27.05 -22.88
C HIS A 40 -24.24 28.19 -22.25
N ASN A 41 -22.92 28.02 -22.22
CA ASN A 41 -22.05 29.14 -22.57
C ASN A 41 -20.75 28.65 -23.21
N SER A 42 -20.60 29.03 -24.47
CA SER A 42 -19.39 28.94 -25.27
C SER A 42 -18.29 29.81 -24.66
N PHE A 43 -17.25 29.20 -24.11
CA PHE A 43 -15.99 29.88 -23.84
C PHE A 43 -14.84 29.00 -24.30
N GLN A 44 -14.10 29.50 -25.29
CA GLN A 44 -12.85 28.91 -25.74
C GLN A 44 -11.88 28.85 -24.56
N THR A 45 -11.65 27.67 -24.00
CA THR A 45 -10.49 27.43 -23.14
C THR A 45 -9.38 26.89 -24.01
N GLU A 46 -8.58 27.81 -24.53
CA GLU A 46 -7.23 27.54 -24.99
C GLU A 46 -6.46 26.77 -23.90
N LYS A 47 -6.18 25.49 -24.18
CA LYS A 47 -4.86 24.83 -24.14
C LYS A 47 -3.79 25.30 -23.11
N LEU A 48 -4.17 25.78 -21.93
CA LEU A 48 -3.30 26.09 -20.80
C LEU A 48 -3.89 25.48 -19.52
N GLY A 49 -3.61 24.21 -19.22
CA GLY A 49 -4.15 23.63 -17.99
C GLY A 49 -3.68 22.25 -17.56
N SER A 50 -3.06 21.44 -18.42
CA SER A 50 -2.64 20.09 -18.02
C SER A 50 -1.29 20.04 -17.29
N THR A 51 -0.52 21.13 -17.29
CA THR A 51 0.85 21.17 -16.72
C THR A 51 0.93 21.85 -15.34
N LEU A 52 -0.11 22.56 -14.90
CA LEU A 52 -0.09 23.39 -13.67
C LEU A 52 -0.73 22.75 -12.43
N ALA A 53 -1.28 21.54 -12.54
CA ALA A 53 -1.74 20.76 -11.39
C ALA A 53 -0.63 19.84 -10.84
N TYR A 54 0.63 20.26 -10.91
CA TYR A 54 1.65 19.72 -10.02
C TYR A 54 1.29 20.17 -8.60
N SER A 55 0.47 19.35 -7.94
CA SER A 55 -0.04 19.61 -6.59
C SER A 55 1.13 19.73 -5.63
N THR A 56 1.43 20.96 -5.22
CA THR A 56 2.44 21.32 -4.21
C THR A 56 2.25 20.56 -2.89
N ASP A 57 1.03 20.07 -2.62
CA ASP A 57 0.68 19.23 -1.47
C ASP A 57 1.44 17.88 -1.43
N ARG A 58 1.74 17.28 -2.59
CA ARG A 58 2.49 16.01 -2.66
C ARG A 58 3.98 16.18 -2.37
N LYS A 59 4.59 17.34 -2.69
CA LYS A 59 6.01 17.62 -2.41
C LYS A 59 6.34 17.58 -0.93
N MET A 60 5.41 18.02 -0.08
CA MET A 60 5.62 18.10 1.36
C MET A 60 5.29 16.78 2.08
N LYS A 61 4.48 15.92 1.47
CA LYS A 61 4.08 14.63 2.06
C LYS A 61 5.14 13.56 1.76
N PRO A 62 5.53 12.75 2.76
CA PRO A 62 6.55 11.73 2.53
C PRO A 62 6.02 10.57 1.70
N MET A 63 6.90 9.97 0.89
CA MET A 63 6.71 8.63 0.34
C MET A 63 7.08 7.59 1.40
N TYR A 64 6.23 6.60 1.58
CA TYR A 64 6.54 5.45 2.43
C TYR A 64 7.13 4.32 1.59
N ILE A 65 8.22 3.72 2.04
CA ILE A 65 8.83 2.55 1.41
C ILE A 65 8.82 1.41 2.41
N PHE A 66 8.01 0.38 2.13
CA PHE A 66 8.01 -0.85 2.91
C PHE A 66 9.06 -1.81 2.36
N VAL A 67 10.16 -1.95 3.10
CA VAL A 67 11.23 -2.90 2.81
C VAL A 67 10.82 -4.26 3.37
N HIS A 68 10.42 -5.16 2.48
CA HIS A 68 10.00 -6.49 2.86
C HIS A 68 11.22 -7.37 3.19
N ALA A 69 11.52 -7.51 4.48
CA ALA A 69 12.47 -8.51 4.94
C ALA A 69 11.86 -9.93 4.79
N PRO A 70 12.58 -10.91 4.24
CA PRO A 70 12.08 -12.27 4.12
C PRO A 70 11.74 -12.89 5.48
N LYS A 71 10.64 -13.66 5.52
CA LYS A 71 10.23 -14.50 6.67
C LYS A 71 9.94 -13.75 7.98
N THR A 72 9.64 -12.46 7.88
CA THR A 72 9.22 -11.61 9.02
C THR A 72 7.71 -11.34 9.06
N GLY A 73 6.93 -12.03 8.22
CA GLY A 73 5.48 -11.78 8.09
C GLY A 73 5.12 -10.65 7.12
N GLY A 74 6.09 -10.12 6.36
CA GLY A 74 5.82 -9.01 5.45
C GLY A 74 4.83 -9.31 4.32
N THR A 75 4.54 -10.57 3.99
CA THR A 75 3.44 -10.93 3.07
C THR A 75 2.08 -10.47 3.60
N ILE A 76 1.82 -10.61 4.90
CA ILE A 76 0.58 -10.14 5.54
C ILE A 76 0.54 -8.61 5.53
N ILE A 77 1.68 -7.98 5.79
CA ILE A 77 1.77 -6.51 5.88
C ILE A 77 1.60 -5.88 4.51
N ARG A 78 2.11 -6.51 3.46
CA ARG A 78 1.81 -6.16 2.07
C ARG A 78 0.31 -6.14 1.80
N VAL A 79 -0.42 -7.19 2.21
CA VAL A 79 -1.88 -7.25 2.07
C VAL A 79 -2.55 -6.10 2.83
N ILE A 80 -2.16 -5.88 4.09
CA ILE A 80 -2.69 -4.79 4.92
C ILE A 80 -2.45 -3.42 4.26
N LEU A 81 -1.23 -3.16 3.79
CA LEU A 81 -0.88 -1.88 3.15
C LEU A 81 -1.66 -1.66 1.85
N ASN A 82 -1.82 -2.69 1.03
CA ASN A 82 -2.63 -2.60 -0.19
C ASN A 82 -4.10 -2.25 0.13
N HIS A 83 -4.71 -2.91 1.12
CA HIS A 83 -6.06 -2.58 1.57
C HIS A 83 -6.16 -1.18 2.17
N TRP A 84 -5.17 -0.77 2.97
CA TRP A 84 -5.12 0.56 3.55
C TRP A 84 -5.03 1.64 2.48
N CYS A 85 -4.25 1.43 1.42
CA CYS A 85 -4.15 2.34 0.29
C CYS A 85 -5.50 2.53 -0.40
N ILE A 86 -6.22 1.44 -0.66
CA ILE A 86 -7.58 1.50 -1.25
C ILE A 86 -8.52 2.30 -0.33
N ALA A 87 -8.56 1.96 0.95
CA ALA A 87 -9.45 2.60 1.92
C ALA A 87 -9.17 4.11 2.12
N THR A 88 -7.94 4.55 1.88
CA THR A 88 -7.49 5.94 2.09
C THR A 88 -7.26 6.72 0.80
N ASN A 89 -7.63 6.14 -0.35
CA ASN A 89 -7.39 6.70 -1.68
C ASN A 89 -5.91 7.11 -1.90
N LYS A 90 -4.99 6.25 -1.45
CA LYS A 90 -3.54 6.39 -1.63
C LYS A 90 -3.05 5.50 -2.75
N THR A 91 -2.03 5.96 -3.45
CA THR A 91 -1.41 5.19 -4.53
C THR A 91 -0.35 4.25 -3.95
N CYS A 92 -0.67 2.96 -3.85
CA CYS A 92 0.29 1.90 -3.55
C CYS A 92 0.89 1.34 -4.85
N ARG A 93 2.21 1.16 -4.89
CA ARG A 93 2.91 0.43 -5.96
C ARG A 93 3.67 -0.73 -5.33
N GLU A 94 3.35 -1.93 -5.78
CA GLU A 94 4.11 -3.13 -5.45
C GLU A 94 5.10 -3.42 -6.58
N LEU A 95 6.37 -3.63 -6.24
CA LEU A 95 7.35 -4.16 -7.18
C LEU A 95 7.27 -5.68 -7.11
N ILE A 96 6.80 -6.29 -8.20
CA ILE A 96 6.75 -7.74 -8.35
C ILE A 96 8.14 -8.19 -8.74
N ILE A 97 8.93 -8.58 -7.75
CA ILE A 97 10.30 -9.01 -8.00
C ILE A 97 10.26 -10.51 -8.27
N ALA A 98 10.63 -10.89 -9.51
CA ALA A 98 10.74 -12.29 -9.92
C ALA A 98 11.87 -13.02 -9.17
N ASP A 99 12.80 -12.28 -8.58
CA ASP A 99 13.82 -12.79 -7.68
C ASP A 99 13.65 -12.25 -6.24
N GLN A 100 14.13 -13.01 -5.28
CA GLN A 100 14.15 -12.60 -3.87
C GLN A 100 15.25 -11.56 -3.56
N TYR A 101 15.89 -10.98 -4.58
CA TYR A 101 17.13 -10.20 -4.48
C TYR A 101 17.00 -8.72 -4.85
N GLY A 102 15.81 -8.26 -5.23
CA GLY A 102 15.52 -6.82 -5.28
C GLY A 102 15.89 -6.17 -6.59
N ASP A 103 15.36 -6.71 -7.69
CA ASP A 103 15.36 -6.01 -8.96
C ASP A 103 14.61 -4.66 -8.87
N ILE A 104 15.37 -3.58 -9.04
CA ILE A 104 14.86 -2.20 -9.06
C ILE A 104 14.75 -1.63 -10.48
N ARG A 105 14.85 -2.48 -11.53
CA ARG A 105 14.72 -2.04 -12.94
C ARG A 105 13.41 -1.30 -13.20
N GLU A 106 12.29 -1.82 -12.71
CA GLU A 106 11.00 -1.14 -12.82
C GLU A 106 11.03 0.25 -12.19
N LEU A 107 11.61 0.37 -10.99
CA LEU A 107 11.65 1.63 -10.26
C LEU A 107 12.57 2.65 -10.94
N ARG A 108 13.71 2.20 -11.51
CA ARG A 108 14.64 3.05 -12.27
C ARG A 108 14.07 3.51 -13.61
N ALA A 109 13.16 2.75 -14.20
CA ALA A 109 12.52 3.11 -15.45
C ALA A 109 11.44 4.19 -15.28
N MET A 110 10.96 4.42 -14.05
CA MET A 110 9.95 5.45 -13.76
C MET A 110 10.57 6.85 -13.82
N ASN A 111 9.86 7.77 -14.46
CA ASN A 111 10.22 9.19 -14.44
C ASN A 111 9.77 9.87 -13.13
N ALA A 112 10.26 11.08 -12.89
CA ALA A 112 9.95 11.84 -11.67
C ALA A 112 8.45 12.11 -11.48
N SER A 113 7.66 12.21 -12.56
CA SER A 113 6.21 12.41 -12.47
C SER A 113 5.53 11.16 -11.90
N GLU A 114 5.87 9.99 -12.44
CA GLU A 114 5.36 8.68 -11.99
C GLU A 114 5.73 8.41 -10.53
N LEU A 115 7.00 8.62 -10.17
CA LEU A 115 7.48 8.43 -8.79
C LEU A 115 6.75 9.34 -7.78
N ASN A 116 6.45 10.59 -8.16
CA ASN A 116 5.74 11.53 -7.29
C ASN A 116 4.26 11.17 -7.08
N GLN A 117 3.68 10.31 -7.93
CA GLN A 117 2.32 9.80 -7.74
C GLN A 117 2.25 8.67 -6.71
N ILE A 118 3.38 8.04 -6.35
CA ILE A 118 3.41 6.90 -5.44
C ILE A 118 3.42 7.39 -3.98
N ASP A 119 2.42 6.96 -3.20
CA ASP A 119 2.35 7.21 -1.76
C ASP A 119 3.08 6.14 -0.95
N VAL A 120 2.93 4.89 -1.36
CA VAL A 120 3.56 3.73 -0.71
C VAL A 120 4.18 2.82 -1.74
N LEU A 121 5.48 2.55 -1.60
CA LEU A 121 6.22 1.58 -2.39
C LEU A 121 6.43 0.31 -1.56
N ILE A 122 6.09 -0.86 -2.10
CA ILE A 122 6.15 -2.15 -1.40
C ILE A 122 7.01 -3.12 -2.20
N GLY A 123 7.96 -3.80 -1.56
CA GLY A 123 8.67 -4.92 -2.17
C GLY A 123 9.91 -5.37 -1.41
N HIS A 124 10.58 -6.40 -1.94
CA HIS A 124 11.93 -6.82 -1.54
C HIS A 124 12.99 -5.85 -2.07
N ILE A 125 12.96 -4.60 -1.61
CA ILE A 125 13.80 -3.52 -2.14
C ILE A 125 14.92 -3.22 -1.15
N PRO A 126 16.17 -2.95 -1.59
CA PRO A 126 17.23 -2.54 -0.68
C PRO A 126 16.89 -1.23 0.04
N TYR A 127 17.35 -1.14 1.29
CA TYR A 127 17.35 0.14 2.02
C TYR A 127 18.20 1.16 1.25
N GLY A 128 17.76 2.42 1.23
CA GLY A 128 18.46 3.49 0.51
C GLY A 128 18.13 3.59 -0.98
N VAL A 129 17.21 2.78 -1.53
CA VAL A 129 16.81 2.85 -2.95
C VAL A 129 16.40 4.26 -3.42
N HIS A 130 15.90 5.10 -2.51
CA HIS A 130 15.52 6.48 -2.82
C HIS A 130 16.69 7.35 -3.30
N HIS A 131 17.94 7.01 -2.98
CA HIS A 131 19.12 7.71 -3.51
C HIS A 131 19.39 7.42 -4.99
N MET A 132 18.74 6.39 -5.54
CA MET A 132 18.95 5.90 -6.90
C MET A 132 17.89 6.42 -7.87
N ILE A 133 16.95 7.23 -7.39
CA ILE A 133 15.82 7.76 -8.13
C ILE A 133 15.66 9.25 -7.88
N GLU A 134 15.18 9.99 -8.87
CA GLU A 134 14.93 11.42 -8.73
C GLU A 134 13.59 11.68 -8.03
N LEU A 135 13.62 11.81 -6.70
CA LEU A 135 12.43 12.08 -5.89
C LEU A 135 12.52 13.45 -5.20
N LYS A 136 11.47 14.26 -5.34
CA LYS A 136 11.41 15.66 -4.84
C LYS A 136 10.70 15.82 -3.49
N ARG A 137 10.50 14.72 -2.76
CA ARG A 137 9.75 14.67 -1.50
C ARG A 137 10.44 13.78 -0.47
N PRO A 138 10.22 14.00 0.85
CA PRO A 138 10.84 13.19 1.89
C PRO A 138 10.45 11.71 1.78
N VAL A 139 11.29 10.83 2.32
CA VAL A 139 11.08 9.38 2.31
C VAL A 139 11.06 8.84 3.73
N LYS A 140 10.14 7.91 4.00
CA LYS A 140 10.08 7.17 5.26
C LYS A 140 10.13 5.68 4.99
N TYR A 141 11.06 5.01 5.63
CA TYR A 141 11.19 3.56 5.54
C TYR A 141 10.39 2.87 6.63
N ILE A 142 9.73 1.77 6.26
CA ILE A 142 9.03 0.88 7.17
C ILE A 142 9.56 -0.53 6.90
N THR A 143 9.85 -1.28 7.95
CA THR A 143 10.18 -2.70 7.83
C THR A 143 9.74 -3.42 9.10
N ILE A 144 9.71 -4.73 9.04
CA ILE A 144 9.42 -5.58 10.18
C ILE A 144 10.55 -6.58 10.31
N ILE A 145 11.13 -6.59 11.51
CA ILE A 145 12.18 -7.50 11.92
C ILE A 145 11.58 -8.60 12.79
N ARG A 146 12.26 -9.74 12.84
CA ARG A 146 11.92 -10.89 13.66
C ARG A 146 13.17 -11.31 14.41
N ASP A 147 12.99 -12.02 15.52
CA ASP A 147 14.08 -12.75 16.16
C ASP A 147 14.90 -13.55 15.11
N PRO A 148 16.24 -13.39 15.08
CA PRO A 148 17.08 -13.94 14.02
C PRO A 148 17.08 -15.47 13.97
N VAL A 149 16.94 -16.14 15.13
CA VAL A 149 16.88 -17.60 15.20
C VAL A 149 15.56 -18.09 14.58
N GLN A 150 14.45 -17.47 14.97
CA GLN A 150 13.12 -17.78 14.45
C GLN A 150 12.99 -17.47 12.95
N GLN A 151 13.62 -16.38 12.48
CA GLN A 151 13.67 -16.04 11.06
C GLN A 151 14.43 -17.13 10.27
N THR A 152 15.58 -17.56 10.77
CA THR A 152 16.42 -18.59 10.14
C THR A 152 15.67 -19.92 10.03
N ILE A 153 15.03 -20.37 11.12
CA ILE A 153 14.22 -21.59 11.12
C ILE A 153 13.09 -21.48 10.07
N SER A 154 12.38 -20.35 10.02
CA SER A 154 11.33 -20.13 9.04
C SER A 154 11.84 -20.14 7.60
N ALA A 155 13.03 -19.57 7.35
CA ALA A 155 13.68 -19.60 6.04
C ALA A 155 14.09 -21.02 5.63
N PHE A 156 14.65 -21.80 6.56
CA PHE A 156 15.00 -23.20 6.33
C PHE A 156 13.77 -24.03 5.95
N HIS A 157 12.70 -23.99 6.74
CA HIS A 157 11.47 -24.72 6.43
C HIS A 157 10.86 -24.27 5.10
N PHE A 158 10.86 -22.97 4.83
CA PHE A 158 10.37 -22.45 3.56
C PHE A 158 11.15 -23.03 2.38
N ARG A 159 12.48 -23.05 2.42
CA ARG A 159 13.28 -23.64 1.33
C ARG A 159 13.13 -25.15 1.23
N ARG A 160 13.04 -25.86 2.35
CA ARG A 160 13.02 -27.33 2.40
C ARG A 160 11.68 -27.94 1.95
N PHE A 161 10.57 -27.25 2.18
CA PHE A 161 9.23 -27.79 2.00
C PHE A 161 8.39 -27.06 0.94
N SER A 162 8.84 -25.92 0.41
CA SER A 162 8.14 -25.28 -0.72
C SER A 162 8.52 -26.00 -2.01
N ALA A 163 7.55 -26.65 -2.65
CA ALA A 163 7.71 -27.49 -3.84
C ALA A 163 8.18 -26.76 -5.12
N HIS A 164 8.61 -25.49 -5.01
CA HIS A 164 9.00 -24.62 -6.13
C HIS A 164 10.52 -24.57 -6.39
N TYR A 165 11.31 -25.42 -5.72
CA TYR A 165 12.79 -25.41 -5.77
C TYR A 165 13.43 -26.79 -6.08
N LEU A 166 12.64 -27.74 -6.57
CA LEU A 166 13.10 -28.96 -7.25
C LEU A 166 12.58 -28.94 -8.69
#